data_AF-A0A3A2I2A1-F1
#
_entry.id   AF-A0A3A2I2A1-F1
#
_cell.length_a   1.000
_cell.length_b   1.000
_cell.length_c   1.000
_cell.angle_alpha   90.00
_cell.angle_beta   90.00
_cell.angle_gamma   90.00
#
_symmetry.space_group_name_H-M   'P 1'
#
loop_
_entity.id
_entity.type
_entity.pdbx_description
1 polymer ?
#
loop_
_entity_poly.entity_id
_entity_poly.type
_entity_poly.pdbx_seq_one_letter_code
_entity_poly.pdbx_strand_id
1 'polypeptide(L)' 'MIEKLRVTDKRSGTQVQSITASFGVAEYQIVDTLESLINKADKQFYEAKQLSRNRVMPV' A
#
# COMPACT_ATOMS: atom_id res chain seq x y z
N MET A 1 3.52 10.33 -13.98
CA MET A 1 3.30 11.67 -13.41
C MET A 1 2.44 11.48 -12.17
N ILE A 2 2.91 11.83 -10.97
CA ILE A 2 2.11 11.71 -9.74
C ILE A 2 1.42 13.06 -9.53
N GLU A 3 0.10 13.10 -9.68
CA GLU A 3 -0.70 14.30 -9.44
C GLU A 3 -1.03 14.46 -7.96
N LYS A 4 -1.03 15.70 -7.48
CA LYS A 4 -1.31 16.01 -6.08
C LYS A 4 -2.83 16.04 -5.86
N LEU A 5 -3.40 14.93 -5.39
CA LEU A 5 -4.81 14.84 -5.05
C LEU A 5 -5.13 15.71 -3.82
N ARG A 6 -6.04 16.69 -3.96
CA ARG A 6 -6.56 17.48 -2.83
C ARG A 6 -7.82 16.80 -2.31
N VAL A 7 -7.73 16.25 -1.10
CA VAL A 7 -8.87 15.58 -0.44
C VAL A 7 -9.38 16.46 0.70
N THR A 8 -10.68 16.74 0.70
CA THR A 8 -11.35 17.49 1.77
C THR A 8 -12.34 16.56 2.46
N ASP A 9 -12.27 16.49 3.78
CA ASP A 9 -13.27 15.77 4.57
C ASP A 9 -14.58 16.56 4.55
N LYS A 10 -15.62 15.98 3.93
CA LYS A 10 -16.94 16.62 3.77
C LYS A 10 -17.65 16.88 5.10
N ARG A 11 -17.30 16.18 6.18
CA ARG A 11 -17.94 16.33 7.49
C ARG A 11 -17.31 17.47 8.31
N SER A 12 -15.99 17.60 8.24
CA SER A 12 -15.24 18.60 9.01
C SER A 12 -14.86 19.86 8.20
N GLY A 13 -15.03 19.85 6.89
CA GLY A 13 -14.58 20.92 5.99
C GLY A 13 -13.06 21.07 5.92
N THR A 14 -12.31 20.17 6.58
CA THR A 14 -10.86 20.29 6.74
C THR A 14 -10.15 19.60 5.58
N GLN A 15 -9.12 20.26 5.06
CA GLN A 15 -8.26 19.67 4.04
C GLN A 15 -7.38 18.58 4.67
N VAL A 16 -7.41 17.37 4.11
CA VAL A 16 -6.52 16.28 4.51
C VAL A 16 -5.11 16.63 4.01
N GLN A 17 -4.22 16.97 4.95
CA GLN A 17 -2.88 17.47 4.62
C GLN A 17 -1.94 16.37 4.10
N SER A 18 -1.85 15.24 4.81
CA SER A 18 -0.99 14.12 4.46
C SER A 18 -1.76 12.80 4.47
N ILE A 19 -1.69 12.07 3.36
CA ILE A 19 -2.21 10.72 3.24
C ILE A 19 -1.00 9.81 3.02
N THR A 20 -0.81 8.86 3.92
CA THR A 20 0.23 7.83 3.80
C THR A 20 -0.38 6.52 3.31
N ALA A 21 0.37 5.77 2.52
CA ALA A 21 -0.01 4.44 2.07
C ALA A 21 1.03 3.40 2.51
N SER A 22 0.65 2.13 2.52
CA SER A 22 1.56 1.01 2.78
C SER A 22 1.40 0.02 1.63
N PHE A 23 2.47 -0.66 1.25
CA PHE A 23 2.47 -1.54 0.10
C PHE A 23 3.23 -2.83 0.40
N GLY A 24 2.77 -3.91 -0.21
CA GLY A 24 3.51 -5.16 -0.27
C GLY A 24 3.86 -5.45 -1.72
N VAL A 25 5.09 -5.87 -1.95
CA VAL A 25 5.65 -6.17 -3.27
C VAL A 25 6.12 -7.61 -3.25
N ALA A 26 5.92 -8.31 -4.35
CA ALA A 26 6.42 -9.66 -4.53
C ALA A 26 7.00 -9.81 -5.93
N GLU A 27 8.11 -10.55 -6.02
CA GLU A 27 8.68 -10.95 -7.29
C GLU A 27 7.96 -12.21 -7.82
N TYR A 28 7.68 -12.20 -9.11
CA TYR A 28 7.15 -13.35 -9.82
C TYR A 28 8.20 -14.43 -9.99
N GLN A 29 7.83 -15.67 -9.73
CA GLN A 29 8.61 -16.86 -9.97
C GLN A 29 7.86 -17.76 -10.96
N ILE A 30 8.59 -18.53 -11.75
CA ILE A 30 8.03 -19.39 -12.82
C ILE A 30 6.96 -20.36 -12.28
N VAL A 31 7.06 -20.74 -11.01
CA VAL A 31 6.12 -21.64 -10.33
C VAL A 31 4.85 -20.94 -9.82
N ASP A 32 4.76 -19.62 -9.89
CA ASP A 32 3.62 -18.87 -9.36
C ASP A 32 2.42 -18.94 -10.30
N THR A 33 1.26 -19.12 -9.70
CA THR A 33 -0.01 -18.68 -10.27
C THR A 33 -0.23 -17.19 -9.97
N LEU A 34 -1.13 -16.55 -10.73
CA LEU A 34 -1.55 -15.17 -10.45
C LEU A 34 -2.03 -14.99 -8.99
N GLU A 35 -2.82 -15.94 -8.49
CA GLU A 35 -3.32 -15.93 -7.12
C GLU A 35 -2.16 -16.02 -6.10
N SER A 36 -1.19 -16.90 -6.34
CA SER A 36 -0.02 -17.02 -5.45
C SER A 36 0.83 -15.76 -5.44
N LEU A 37 1.00 -15.09 -6.59
CA LEU A 37 1.73 -13.82 -6.68
C LEU A 37 1.02 -12.72 -5.88
N ILE A 38 -0.30 -12.60 -6.03
CA ILE A 38 -1.12 -11.64 -5.29
C ILE A 38 -1.04 -11.93 -3.78
N ASN A 39 -1.18 -13.19 -3.37
CA ASN A 39 -1.10 -13.58 -1.96
C ASN A 39 0.28 -13.27 -1.35
N LYS A 40 1.37 -13.45 -2.10
CA LYS A 40 2.71 -13.06 -1.64
C LYS A 40 2.82 -11.55 -1.44
N ALA A 41 2.31 -10.75 -2.38
CA ALA A 41 2.30 -9.29 -2.25
C ALA A 41 1.40 -8.85 -1.07
N ASP A 42 0.23 -9.46 -0.89
CA ASP A 42 -0.69 -9.14 0.21
C ASP A 42 -0.09 -9.47 1.58
N LYS A 43 0.65 -10.59 1.69
CA LYS A 43 1.38 -10.93 2.91
C LYS A 43 2.37 -9.83 3.30
N GLN A 44 3.14 -9.32 2.34
CA GLN A 44 4.07 -8.21 2.54
C GLN A 44 3.34 -6.91 2.91
N PHE A 45 2.16 -6.67 2.32
CA PHE A 45 1.34 -5.51 2.66
C PHE A 45 0.87 -5.56 4.12
N TYR A 46 0.48 -6.74 4.61
CA TYR A 46 0.14 -6.93 6.02
C TYR A 46 1.35 -6.68 6.94
N GLU A 47 2.54 -7.15 6.60
CA GLU A 47 3.76 -6.83 7.35
C GLU A 47 4.02 -5.32 7.38
N ALA A 48 3.85 -4.63 6.26
CA ALA A 48 3.97 -3.17 6.19
C ALA A 48 2.99 -2.47 7.14
N LYS A 49 1.78 -3.00 7.30
CA LYS A 49 0.78 -2.47 8.24
C LYS A 49 1.14 -2.70 9.70
N GLN A 50 1.72 -3.85 10.03
CA GLN A 50 2.13 -4.20 11.39
C GLN A 50 3.37 -3.43 11.85
N LEU A 51 4.31 -3.17 10.94
CA LEU A 51 5.56 -2.44 11.21
C LEU A 51 5.38 -0.90 11.14
N SER A 52 4.33 -0.40 11.78
CA SER A 52 4.02 1.05 11.89
C SER A 52 3.52 1.75 10.62
N ARG A 53 3.13 1.01 9.57
CA ARG A 53 2.54 1.54 8.32
C ARG A 53 3.53 2.46 7.56
N ASN A 54 3.01 3.25 6.62
CA ASN A 54 3.75 4.18 5.76
C ASN A 54 5.06 3.62 5.17
N ARG A 55 5.04 2.38 4.68
CA ARG A 55 6.22 1.69 4.15
C ARG A 55 5.86 0.65 3.09
N VAL A 56 6.90 0.20 2.40
CA VAL A 56 6.86 -0.91 1.45
C VAL A 56 7.58 -2.10 2.07
N MET A 57 7.05 -3.31 1.86
CA MET A 57 7.72 -4.57 2.21
C MET A 57 7.77 -5.49 0.98
N PRO A 58 8.76 -6.40 0.86
CA PRO A 58 9.92 -6.51 1.74
C PRO A 58 10.85 -5.29 1.57
N VAL A 59 11.66 -5.01 2.59
CA VAL A 59 12.75 -4.01 2.56
C VAL A 59 14.02 -4.59 1.96
#